data_AF-A0A430EGA3-F1
#
_entry.id   AF-A0A430EGA3-F1
#
_cell.length_a   1.000
_cell.length_b   1.000
_cell.length_c   1.000
_cell.angle_alpha   90.00
_cell.angle_beta   90.00
_cell.angle_gamma   90.00
#
_symmetry.space_group_name_H-M   'P 1'
#
loop_
_entity.id
_entity.type
_entity.pdbx_description
1 polymer ?
#
loop_
_entity_poly.entity_id
_entity_poly.type
_entity_poly.pdbx_seq_one_letter_code
_entity_poly.pdbx_strand_id
1 'polypeptide(L)'
;MITRLFLAHPRSVGESYGEHAATAARFGVTMMVGGVACIVHAVLPFLFVRTASDSVKRLYAQMEARQPAFAGQQPAFRRPEWQLDYQI
;
A
#
# COMPACT_ATOMS: atom_id res chain seq x y z
N MET A 1 -12.61 9.48 26.64
CA MET A 1 -13.06 9.28 25.24
C MET A 1 -11.89 9.31 24.24
N ILE A 2 -11.06 10.36 24.23
CA ILE A 2 -9.89 10.52 23.33
C ILE A 2 -8.95 9.30 23.33
N THR A 3 -8.63 8.76 24.51
CA THR A 3 -7.76 7.56 24.62
C THR A 3 -8.32 6.34 23.90
N ARG A 4 -9.64 6.11 23.97
CA ARG A 4 -10.28 4.97 23.29
C ARG A 4 -10.31 5.16 21.77
N LEU A 5 -10.57 6.37 21.31
CA LEU A 5 -10.73 6.65 19.87
C LEU A 5 -9.38 6.73 19.14
N PHE A 6 -8.36 7.32 19.75
CA PHE A 6 -7.10 7.62 19.07
C PHE A 6 -5.91 6.82 19.57
N LEU A 7 -5.88 6.40 20.83
CA LEU A 7 -4.69 5.80 21.44
C LEU A 7 -4.80 4.28 21.62
N ALA A 8 -6.02 3.73 21.73
CA ALA A 8 -6.20 2.31 21.95
C ALA A 8 -5.68 1.46 20.78
N HIS A 9 -6.01 1.84 19.54
CA HIS A 9 -5.57 1.10 18.37
C HIS A 9 -4.05 1.17 18.13
N PRO A 10 -3.40 2.35 18.06
CA PRO A 10 -1.94 2.43 17.93
C PRO A 10 -1.20 1.63 19.01
N ARG A 11 -1.65 1.74 20.28
CA ARG A 11 -1.04 0.98 21.38
C ARG A 11 -1.22 -0.53 21.25
N SER A 12 -2.35 -0.99 20.72
CA SER A 12 -2.60 -2.43 20.51
C SER A 12 -1.63 -3.07 19.52
N VAL A 13 -1.01 -2.27 18.64
CA VAL A 13 0.00 -2.71 17.66
C VAL A 13 1.41 -2.21 18.01
N GLY A 14 1.61 -1.66 19.20
CA GLY A 14 2.91 -1.23 19.69
C GLY A 14 3.41 0.13 19.14
N GLU A 15 2.53 0.95 18.57
CA GLU A 15 2.89 2.25 17.98
C GLU A 15 2.38 3.43 18.83
N SER A 16 3.11 4.55 18.79
CA SER A 16 2.57 5.85 19.19
C SER A 16 1.53 6.35 18.18
N TYR A 17 0.67 7.28 18.60
CA TYR A 17 -0.31 7.87 17.69
C TYR A 17 0.34 8.53 16.47
N GLY A 18 1.46 9.23 16.66
CA GLY A 18 2.16 9.91 15.56
C GLY A 18 2.72 8.93 14.53
N GLU A 19 3.34 7.83 14.98
CA GLU A 19 3.87 6.78 14.11
C GLU A 19 2.75 6.11 13.30
N HIS A 20 1.67 5.75 13.99
CA HIS A 20 0.52 5.10 13.36
C HIS A 20 -0.16 6.03 12.36
N ALA A 21 -0.42 7.28 12.74
CA ALA A 21 -1.04 8.27 11.87
C ALA A 21 -0.18 8.57 10.63
N ALA A 22 1.14 8.71 10.80
CA ALA A 22 2.04 8.95 9.69
C ALA A 22 2.09 7.75 8.72
N THR A 23 2.12 6.54 9.26
CA THR A 23 2.09 5.30 8.48
C THR A 23 0.78 5.18 7.69
N ALA A 24 -0.36 5.35 8.36
CA ALA A 24 -1.68 5.30 7.74
C ALA A 24 -1.86 6.40 6.68
N ALA A 25 -1.43 7.63 6.96
CA ALA A 25 -1.52 8.74 6.00
C ALA A 25 -0.69 8.47 4.74
N ARG A 26 0.55 8.01 4.87
CA ARG A 26 1.41 7.67 3.71
C ARG A 26 0.84 6.53 2.89
N PHE A 27 0.28 5.51 3.54
CA PHE A 27 -0.40 4.40 2.88
C PHE A 27 -1.62 4.91 2.10
N GLY A 28 -2.47 5.72 2.73
CA GLY A 28 -3.65 6.33 2.13
C GLY A 28 -3.32 7.22 0.92
N VAL A 29 -2.33 8.11 1.03
CA VAL A 29 -1.90 8.97 -0.10
C VAL A 29 -1.45 8.13 -1.29
N THR A 30 -0.70 7.06 -1.06
CA THR A 30 -0.22 6.17 -2.13
C THR A 30 -1.40 5.47 -2.83
N MET A 31 -2.38 5.02 -2.05
CA MET A 31 -3.60 4.42 -2.57
C MET A 31 -4.43 5.41 -3.39
N MET A 32 -4.56 6.67 -2.93
CA MET A 32 -5.23 7.73 -3.68
C MET A 32 -4.52 8.05 -5.00
N VAL A 33 -3.19 8.21 -4.97
CA VAL A 33 -2.39 8.48 -6.19
C VAL A 33 -2.54 7.36 -7.20
N GLY A 34 -2.41 6.10 -6.77
CA GLY A 34 -2.60 4.94 -7.66
C GLY A 34 -4.01 4.88 -8.24
N GLY A 35 -5.04 5.15 -7.44
CA GLY A 35 -6.43 5.18 -7.88
C GLY A 35 -6.72 6.29 -8.89
N VAL A 36 -6.26 7.52 -8.62
CA VAL A 36 -6.41 8.65 -9.55
C VAL A 36 -5.66 8.39 -10.85
N ALA A 37 -4.43 7.87 -10.77
CA ALA A 37 -3.64 7.51 -11.94
C ALA A 37 -4.36 6.47 -12.81
N CYS A 38 -4.96 5.44 -12.21
CA CYS A 38 -5.75 4.42 -12.90
C CYS A 38 -6.96 5.03 -13.64
N ILE A 39 -7.70 5.93 -12.97
CA ILE A 39 -8.87 6.60 -13.58
C ILE A 39 -8.44 7.49 -14.76
N VAL A 40 -7.36 8.26 -14.61
CA VAL A 40 -6.82 9.08 -15.71
C VAL A 40 -6.36 8.19 -16.87
N HIS A 41 -5.66 7.09 -16.57
CA HIS A 41 -5.21 6.13 -17.57
C HIS A 41 -6.38 5.51 -18.36
N ALA A 42 -7.52 5.24 -17.71
CA ALA A 42 -8.71 4.73 -18.37
C ALA A 42 -9.25 5.67 -19.47
N VAL A 43 -9.01 6.97 -19.36
CA VAL A 43 -9.36 7.99 -20.37
C VAL A 43 -8.20 8.24 -21.34
N LEU A 44 -6.97 8.24 -20.83
CA LEU A 44 -5.75 8.57 -21.55
C LEU A 44 -4.72 7.43 -21.37
N PRO A 45 -4.80 6.35 -22.17
CA PRO A 45 -4.06 5.10 -21.93
C PRO A 45 -2.54 5.21 -22.12
N PHE A 46 -2.04 6.34 -22.61
CA PHE A 46 -0.61 6.62 -22.71
C PHE A 46 -0.04 7.35 -21.48
N LEU A 47 -0.90 7.82 -20.56
CA LEU A 47 -0.48 8.42 -19.29
C LEU A 47 -0.48 7.39 -18.18
N PHE A 48 0.46 7.51 -17.24
CA PHE A 48 0.49 6.71 -16.01
C PHE A 48 0.51 5.18 -16.18
N VAL A 49 0.99 4.66 -17.31
CA VAL A 49 0.95 3.24 -17.75
C VAL A 49 1.34 2.18 -16.70
N ARG A 50 2.06 2.55 -15.65
CA ARG A 50 2.48 1.64 -14.57
C ARG A 50 2.16 2.13 -13.17
N THR A 51 1.64 3.34 -13.05
CA THR A 51 1.58 4.05 -11.78
C THR A 51 0.61 3.36 -10.83
N ALA A 52 -0.50 2.83 -11.32
CA ALA A 52 -1.46 2.12 -10.49
C ALA A 52 -0.86 0.78 -9.99
N SER A 53 -0.27 0.01 -10.90
CA SER A 53 0.34 -1.30 -10.64
C SER A 53 1.49 -1.19 -9.66
N ASP A 54 2.38 -0.22 -9.86
CA ASP A 54 3.53 0.01 -8.97
C ASP A 54 3.07 0.55 -7.61
N SER A 55 1.98 1.32 -7.55
CA SER A 55 1.36 1.74 -6.28
C SER A 55 0.81 0.53 -5.51
N VAL A 56 0.09 -0.38 -6.17
CA VAL A 56 -0.42 -1.61 -5.55
C VAL A 56 0.73 -2.50 -5.04
N LYS A 57 1.77 -2.72 -5.84
CA LYS A 57 2.96 -3.48 -5.42
C LYS A 57 3.62 -2.85 -4.19
N ARG A 58 3.72 -1.53 -4.14
CA ARG A 58 4.28 -0.79 -3.00
C ARG A 58 3.42 -0.93 -1.75
N LEU A 59 2.09 -0.85 -1.88
CA LEU A 59 1.16 -1.04 -0.76
C LEU A 59 1.23 -2.49 -0.25
N TYR A 60 1.24 -3.47 -1.15
CA TYR A 60 1.41 -4.88 -0.83
C TYR A 60 2.72 -5.12 -0.05
N ALA A 61 3.86 -4.62 -0.54
CA ALA A 61 5.14 -4.78 0.13
C ALA A 61 5.15 -4.17 1.55
N GLN A 62 4.44 -3.05 1.76
CA GLN A 62 4.27 -2.47 3.10
C GLN A 62 3.40 -3.34 4.01
N MET A 63 2.37 -4.01 3.49
CA MET A 63 1.56 -4.94 4.27
C MET A 63 2.37 -6.19 4.64
N GLU A 64 3.07 -6.77 3.67
CA GLU A 64 3.92 -7.95 3.85
C GLU A 64 5.03 -7.70 4.90
N ALA A 65 5.66 -6.51 4.88
CA ALA A 65 6.68 -6.13 5.85
C ALA A 65 6.18 -6.10 7.31
N ARG A 66 4.86 -6.02 7.53
CA ARG A 66 4.22 -6.05 8.86
C ARG A 66 3.69 -7.42 9.24
N GLN A 67 3.98 -8.44 8.43
CA GLN A 67 3.55 -9.82 8.67
C GLN A 67 4.77 -10.72 8.90
N PRO A 68 5.07 -11.09 10.17
CA PRO A 68 6.23 -11.92 10.49
C PRO A 68 6.29 -13.26 9.73
N ALA A 69 5.13 -13.83 9.38
CA ALA A 69 5.04 -15.07 8.61
C ALA A 69 5.65 -14.98 7.20
N PHE A 70 5.75 -13.77 6.64
CA PHE A 70 6.32 -13.52 5.31
C PHE A 70 7.76 -12.98 5.39
N ALA A 71 8.37 -12.93 6.57
CA ALA A 71 9.75 -12.48 6.73
C ALA A 71 10.71 -13.31 5.86
N GLY A 72 11.50 -12.64 5.03
CA GLY A 72 12.47 -13.28 4.13
C GLY A 72 11.86 -13.92 2.87
N GLN A 73 10.54 -13.93 2.72
CA GLN A 73 9.91 -14.36 1.47
C GLN A 73 10.01 -13.24 0.43
N GLN A 74 10.15 -13.62 -0.85
CA GLN A 74 10.04 -12.64 -1.93
C GLN A 74 8.57 -12.30 -2.17
N PRO A 75 8.25 -11.00 -2.45
CA PRO A 75 6.90 -10.57 -2.78
C PRO A 75 6.29 -11.42 -3.90
N ALA A 76 5.01 -11.75 -3.79
CA ALA A 76 4.32 -12.63 -4.75
C ALA A 76 4.51 -12.19 -6.20
N PHE A 77 4.43 -10.88 -6.49
CA PHE A 77 4.58 -10.31 -7.84
C PHE A 77 5.97 -10.48 -8.48
N ARG A 78 6.97 -11.00 -7.74
CA ARG A 78 8.28 -11.38 -8.31
C ARG A 78 8.33 -12.82 -8.79
N ARG A 79 7.39 -13.66 -8.37
CA ARG A 79 7.34 -15.06 -8.77
C ARG A 79 6.80 -15.17 -10.20
N PRO A 80 7.28 -16.11 -11.03
CA PRO A 80 6.86 -16.23 -12.43
C PRO A 80 5.35 -16.33 -12.61
N GLU A 81 4.66 -17.05 -11.72
CA GLU A 81 3.22 -17.27 -11.78
C GLU A 81 2.35 -16.03 -11.50
N TRP A 82 2.96 -14.92 -11.05
CA TRP A 82 2.30 -13.64 -10.77
C TRP A 82 2.75 -12.51 -11.71
N GLN A 83 3.56 -12.81 -12.74
CA GLN A 83 3.97 -11.78 -13.69
C GLN A 83 2.76 -11.32 -14.52
N LEU A 84 2.60 -10.00 -14.60
CA LEU A 84 1.51 -9.40 -15.35
C LEU A 84 1.91 -9.23 -16.82
N ASP A 85 1.04 -9.65 -17.73
CA ASP A 85 1.23 -9.44 -19.18
C ASP A 85 1.16 -7.96 -19.56
N TYR A 86 0.44 -7.15 -18.78
CA TYR A 86 0.35 -5.71 -18.95
C TYR A 86 0.27 -4.99 -17.60
N GLN A 87 0.55 -3.68 -17.60
CA GLN A 87 0.43 -2.82 -16.44
C GLN A 87 -0.55 -1.69 -16.70
N ILE A 88 -1.11 -1.21 -15.59
CA ILE A 88 -1.97 -0.02 -15.48
C ILE A 88 -1.31 0.97 -14.52
#